data_AF-A0AAN3MMM9-F1
#
_entry.id   AF-A0AAN3MMM9-F1
#
_cell.length_a   1.000
_cell.length_b   1.000
_cell.length_c   1.000
_cell.angle_alpha   90.00
_cell.angle_beta   90.00
_cell.angle_gamma   90.00
#
_symmetry.space_group_name_H-M   'P 1'
#
loop_
_entity.id
_entity.type
_entity.pdbx_description
1 polymer ?
#
loop_
_entity_poly.entity_id
_entity_poly.type
_entity_poly.pdbx_seq_one_letter_code
_entity_poly.pdbx_strand_id
1 'polypeptide(L)'
;MISGVLYALLAGLMWGLIFVGPLIVPEYPAMLQSMGRYLALGLIALPIAWLGRVRLRQLARRDWLTALMLTMMGNLIYYFCLASAIQRTGAPVSTMIIGTLPVVIPVFANLLYSQRDGKLAWGKLAPALICIGIGLASVNIAELNHGLPDFDWARYTSGIVLALVSVVCWAWYALRNARWLRENPDKHPMMWATAQALVTLPVSLIGYLVACYWLNTQTPDFSLPFGPRPLVFISLMIAIAVLCSWVGALCWNVASQRLPTVILGPLIVFETLAGLLYTFLLRQQMPPLMTLSGIALLVIGVVIAVRAKPEKPLTESVSES
;
A
#
# COMPACT_ATOMS: atom_id res chain seq x y z
N MET A 1 14.42 -16.53 5.44
CA MET A 1 13.56 -16.35 4.25
C MET A 1 12.12 -16.78 4.50
N ILE A 2 11.83 -18.05 4.85
CA ILE A 2 10.44 -18.55 5.03
C ILE A 2 9.61 -17.70 5.99
N SER A 3 10.15 -17.37 7.17
CA SER A 3 9.43 -16.51 8.13
C SER A 3 9.14 -15.11 7.57
N GLY A 4 10.03 -14.53 6.76
CA GLY A 4 9.79 -13.25 6.11
C GLY A 4 8.69 -13.31 5.04
N VAL A 5 8.62 -14.40 4.27
CA VAL A 5 7.55 -14.61 3.28
C VAL A 5 6.21 -14.80 3.97
N LEU A 6 6.17 -15.53 5.10
CA LEU A 6 4.95 -15.71 5.90
C LEU A 6 4.44 -14.36 6.43
N TYR A 7 5.33 -13.50 6.92
CA TYR A 7 4.95 -12.15 7.34
C TYR A 7 4.47 -11.27 6.18
N ALA A 8 5.07 -11.39 4.99
CA ALA A 8 4.58 -10.68 3.80
C ALA A 8 3.19 -11.19 3.36
N LEU A 9 2.94 -12.50 3.46
CA LEU A 9 1.62 -13.09 3.20
C LEU A 9 0.58 -12.59 4.21
N LEU A 10 0.91 -12.61 5.51
CA LEU A 10 0.03 -12.05 6.55
C LEU A 10 -0.24 -10.57 6.31
N ALA A 11 0.78 -9.79 5.95
CA ALA A 11 0.60 -8.38 5.60
C ALA A 11 -0.35 -8.21 4.40
N GLY A 12 -0.18 -9.01 3.34
CA GLY A 12 -1.05 -9.00 2.17
C GLY A 12 -2.50 -9.38 2.50
N LEU A 13 -2.71 -10.41 3.32
CA LEU A 13 -4.05 -10.78 3.81
C LEU A 13 -4.68 -9.64 4.61
N MET A 14 -3.92 -9.02 5.53
CA MET A 14 -4.40 -7.89 6.30
C MET A 14 -4.72 -6.68 5.41
N TRP A 15 -3.88 -6.34 4.44
CA TRP A 15 -4.13 -5.23 3.53
C TRP A 15 -5.29 -5.50 2.57
N GLY A 16 -5.50 -6.76 2.14
CA GLY A 16 -6.64 -7.15 1.32
C GLY A 16 -8.01 -6.82 1.93
N LEU A 17 -8.11 -6.77 3.28
CA LEU A 17 -9.34 -6.34 3.96
C LEU A 17 -9.76 -4.90 3.62
N ILE A 18 -8.84 -4.07 3.10
CA ILE A 18 -9.18 -2.69 2.70
C ILE A 18 -10.22 -2.65 1.58
N PHE A 19 -10.29 -3.69 0.74
CA PHE A 19 -11.29 -3.80 -0.33
C PHE A 19 -12.68 -4.19 0.20
N VAL A 20 -12.76 -4.79 1.39
CA VAL A 20 -14.03 -5.17 2.03
C VAL A 20 -14.75 -3.96 2.59
N GLY A 21 -14.01 -2.97 3.11
CA GLY A 21 -14.58 -1.80 3.76
C GLY A 21 -15.60 -1.05 2.88
N PRO A 22 -15.20 -0.59 1.69
CA PRO A 22 -16.11 0.10 0.77
C PRO A 22 -17.32 -0.73 0.31
N LEU A 23 -17.24 -2.07 0.34
CA LEU A 23 -18.37 -2.95 -0.01
C LEU A 23 -19.43 -3.02 1.09
N ILE A 24 -19.04 -2.84 2.36
CA ILE A 24 -19.97 -2.84 3.51
C ILE A 24 -20.64 -1.47 3.66
N VAL A 25 -19.92 -0.38 3.33
CA VAL A 25 -20.37 1.00 3.46
C VAL A 25 -20.25 1.79 2.14
N PRO A 26 -20.92 1.35 1.05
CA PRO A 26 -20.80 1.98 -0.27
C PRO A 26 -21.29 3.44 -0.27
N GLU A 27 -22.19 3.80 0.65
CA GLU A 27 -22.73 5.14 0.80
C GLU A 27 -21.72 6.17 1.36
N TYR A 28 -20.55 5.73 1.82
CA TYR A 28 -19.53 6.60 2.41
C TYR A 28 -18.46 7.01 1.40
N PRO A 29 -18.17 8.31 1.26
CA PRO A 29 -17.10 8.80 0.38
C PRO A 29 -15.73 8.18 0.74
N ALA A 30 -14.96 7.78 -0.27
CA ALA A 30 -13.64 7.18 -0.09
C ALA A 30 -12.67 8.04 0.74
N MET A 31 -12.78 9.37 0.64
CA MET A 31 -11.99 10.31 1.44
C MET A 31 -12.31 10.19 2.93
N LEU A 32 -13.59 10.08 3.30
CA LEU A 32 -14.02 9.92 4.69
C LEU A 32 -13.56 8.57 5.26
N GLN A 33 -13.64 7.50 4.48
CA GLN A 33 -13.15 6.17 4.86
C GLN A 33 -11.61 6.19 5.07
N SER A 34 -10.86 6.78 4.15
CA SER A 34 -9.40 6.85 4.27
C SER A 34 -8.95 7.69 5.48
N MET A 35 -9.50 8.91 5.62
CA MET A 35 -9.17 9.79 6.74
C MET A 35 -9.64 9.20 8.08
N GLY A 36 -10.83 8.59 8.12
CA GLY A 36 -11.37 7.92 9.31
C GLY A 36 -10.49 6.75 9.77
N ARG A 37 -10.00 5.92 8.85
CA ARG A 37 -9.04 4.84 9.15
C ARG A 37 -7.75 5.39 9.77
N TYR A 38 -7.18 6.43 9.18
CA TYR A 38 -5.93 7.01 9.69
C TYR A 38 -6.10 7.79 11.00
N LEU A 39 -7.28 8.40 11.21
CA LEU A 39 -7.65 9.01 12.47
C LEU A 39 -7.75 7.94 13.57
N ALA A 40 -8.46 6.85 13.30
CA ALA A 40 -8.56 5.70 14.22
C ALA A 40 -7.17 5.12 14.52
N LEU A 41 -6.32 4.93 13.50
CA LEU A 41 -4.94 4.47 13.68
C LEU A 41 -4.14 5.41 14.60
N GLY A 42 -4.21 6.72 14.37
CA GLY A 42 -3.54 7.71 15.20
C GLY A 42 -4.04 7.69 16.65
N LEU A 43 -5.35 7.56 16.86
CA LEU A 43 -5.96 7.47 18.19
C LEU A 43 -5.54 6.19 18.93
N ILE A 44 -5.49 5.05 18.24
CA ILE A 44 -5.00 3.78 18.80
C ILE A 44 -3.49 3.86 19.10
N ALA A 45 -2.74 4.62 18.29
CA ALA A 45 -1.31 4.81 18.51
C ALA A 45 -0.99 5.64 19.75
N LEU A 46 -1.89 6.52 20.22
CA LEU A 46 -1.66 7.35 21.43
C LEU A 46 -1.38 6.53 22.71
N PRO A 47 -2.22 5.55 23.13
CA PRO A 47 -1.93 4.75 24.31
C PRO A 47 -0.67 3.89 24.14
N ILE A 48 -0.43 3.35 22.94
CA ILE A 48 0.77 2.56 22.63
C ILE A 48 2.03 3.45 22.74
N ALA A 49 1.96 4.67 22.22
CA ALA A 49 3.02 5.66 22.33
C ALA A 49 3.27 6.08 23.77
N TRP A 50 2.22 6.23 24.57
CA TRP A 50 2.32 6.55 25.99
C TRP A 50 3.06 5.46 26.76
N LEU A 51 2.69 4.19 26.56
CA LEU A 51 3.35 3.04 27.16
C LEU A 51 4.80 2.87 26.65
N GLY A 52 5.03 3.15 25.36
CA GLY A 52 6.32 3.07 24.69
C GLY A 52 7.19 4.34 24.78
N ARG A 53 6.82 5.34 25.59
CA ARG A 53 7.41 6.69 25.57
C ARG A 53 8.93 6.74 25.72
N VAL A 54 9.49 5.82 26.52
CA VAL A 54 10.94 5.73 26.75
C VAL A 54 11.68 5.35 25.46
N ARG A 55 11.10 4.42 24.68
CA ARG A 55 11.66 3.98 23.40
C ARG A 55 11.41 5.00 22.29
N LEU A 56 10.28 5.72 22.30
CA LEU A 56 10.02 6.82 21.35
C LEU A 56 10.99 7.99 21.55
N ARG A 57 11.40 8.28 22.79
CA ARG A 57 12.39 9.32 23.09
C ARG A 57 13.79 9.02 22.55
N GLN A 58 14.08 7.77 22.19
CA GLN A 58 15.34 7.38 21.56
C GLN A 58 15.38 7.72 20.05
N LEU A 59 14.24 8.12 19.45
CA LEU A 59 14.20 8.57 18.06
C LEU A 59 14.75 9.99 17.93
N ALA A 60 15.69 10.18 17.01
CA ALA A 60 16.27 11.49 16.74
C ALA A 60 15.25 12.39 16.03
N ARG A 61 15.44 13.72 16.10
CA ARG A 61 14.59 14.68 15.34
C ARG A 61 14.54 14.38 13.84
N ARG A 62 15.63 13.84 13.28
CA ARG A 62 15.71 13.40 11.87
C ARG A 62 14.80 12.19 11.57
N ASP A 63 14.60 11.30 12.55
CA ASP A 63 13.71 10.15 12.39
C ASP A 63 12.25 10.60 12.32
N TRP A 64 11.86 11.57 13.15
CA TRP A 64 10.52 12.17 13.12
C TRP A 64 10.23 12.90 11.80
N LEU A 65 11.22 13.65 11.27
CA LEU A 65 11.09 14.26 9.94
C LEU A 65 10.94 13.20 8.84
N THR A 66 11.69 12.10 8.95
CA THR A 66 11.61 10.99 8.00
C THR A 66 10.24 10.30 8.09
N ALA A 67 9.72 10.07 9.29
CA ALA A 67 8.38 9.54 9.51
C ALA A 67 7.31 10.46 8.91
N LEU A 68 7.44 11.78 9.10
CA LEU A 68 6.55 12.78 8.49
C LEU A 68 6.58 12.72 6.96
N MET A 69 7.78 12.74 6.35
CA MET A 69 7.92 12.65 4.89
C MET A 69 7.32 11.36 4.34
N LEU A 70 7.54 10.23 5.03
CA LEU A 70 6.99 8.94 4.64
C LEU A 70 5.46 8.92 4.75
N THR A 71 4.90 9.43 5.86
CA THR A 71 3.45 9.55 6.03
C THR A 71 2.83 10.48 4.97
N MET A 72 3.47 11.61 4.68
CA MET A 72 2.99 12.56 3.67
C MET A 72 2.96 11.94 2.28
N MET A 73 4.02 11.23 1.88
CA MET A 73 4.09 10.61 0.55
C MET A 73 3.24 9.35 0.44
N GLY A 74 3.30 8.46 1.43
CA GLY A 74 2.63 7.15 1.41
C GLY A 74 1.15 7.20 1.76
N ASN A 75 0.71 8.18 2.55
CA ASN A 75 -0.70 8.35 2.91
C ASN A 75 -1.30 9.55 2.18
N LEU A 76 -0.87 10.78 2.46
CA LEU A 76 -1.63 11.93 1.98
C LEU A 76 -1.55 12.14 0.46
N ILE A 77 -0.35 12.33 -0.08
CA ILE A 77 -0.14 12.66 -1.49
C ILE A 77 -0.53 11.48 -2.37
N TYR A 78 -0.14 10.26 -1.98
CA TYR A 78 -0.59 9.03 -2.62
C TYR A 78 -2.13 8.97 -2.74
N TYR A 79 -2.87 9.06 -1.63
CA TYR A 79 -4.33 8.96 -1.69
C TYR A 79 -4.98 10.13 -2.42
N PHE A 80 -4.44 11.35 -2.29
CA PHE A 80 -4.94 12.52 -3.02
C PHE A 80 -4.79 12.34 -4.54
N CYS A 81 -3.62 11.92 -5.00
CA CYS A 81 -3.36 11.64 -6.42
C CYS A 81 -4.23 10.47 -6.91
N LEU A 82 -4.35 9.40 -6.12
CA LEU A 82 -5.18 8.24 -6.47
C LEU A 82 -6.66 8.62 -6.59
N ALA A 83 -7.24 9.29 -5.59
CA ALA A 83 -8.63 9.70 -5.61
C ALA A 83 -8.92 10.65 -6.78
N SER A 84 -8.00 11.58 -7.05
CA SER A 84 -8.10 12.50 -8.19
C SER A 84 -7.97 11.78 -9.53
N ALA A 85 -7.14 10.75 -9.63
CA ALA A 85 -7.04 9.90 -10.82
C ALA A 85 -8.35 9.13 -11.07
N ILE A 86 -8.92 8.50 -10.03
CA ILE A 86 -10.19 7.76 -10.12
C ILE A 86 -11.32 8.65 -10.64
N GLN A 87 -11.41 9.90 -10.15
CA GLN A 87 -12.43 10.85 -10.62
C GLN A 87 -12.23 11.31 -12.07
N ARG A 88 -11.04 11.14 -12.65
CA ARG A 88 -10.68 11.63 -13.98
C ARG A 88 -10.63 10.54 -15.05
N THR A 89 -10.12 9.35 -14.72
CA THR A 89 -9.99 8.21 -15.66
C THR A 89 -10.96 7.08 -15.36
N GLY A 90 -11.68 7.14 -14.24
CA GLY A 90 -12.45 6.02 -13.70
C GLY A 90 -11.60 5.11 -12.80
N ALA A 91 -12.31 4.31 -12.00
CA ALA A 91 -11.71 3.35 -11.09
C ALA A 91 -10.87 2.28 -11.80
N PRO A 92 -11.33 1.63 -12.89
CA PRO A 92 -10.60 0.52 -13.53
C PRO A 92 -9.20 0.91 -14.03
N VAL A 93 -9.08 2.07 -14.70
CA VAL A 93 -7.80 2.55 -15.23
C VAL A 93 -6.84 2.90 -14.10
N SER A 94 -7.32 3.57 -13.05
CA SER A 94 -6.49 3.94 -11.90
C SER A 94 -6.03 2.70 -11.14
N THR A 95 -6.90 1.72 -10.92
CA THR A 95 -6.54 0.46 -10.24
C THR A 95 -5.57 -0.36 -11.06
N MET A 96 -5.65 -0.32 -12.39
CA MET A 96 -4.69 -0.99 -13.27
C MET A 96 -3.28 -0.39 -13.12
N ILE A 97 -3.18 0.95 -13.15
CA ILE A 97 -1.91 1.66 -13.01
C ILE A 97 -1.30 1.38 -11.63
N ILE A 98 -2.10 1.46 -10.55
CA ILE A 98 -1.64 1.15 -9.20
C ILE A 98 -1.29 -0.34 -9.05
N GLY A 99 -2.01 -1.21 -9.72
CA GLY A 99 -1.75 -2.64 -9.76
C GLY A 99 -0.35 -2.98 -10.27
N THR A 100 0.34 -2.08 -10.97
CA THR A 100 1.73 -2.26 -11.42
C THR A 100 2.77 -2.16 -10.29
N LEU A 101 2.40 -1.76 -9.07
CA LEU A 101 3.31 -1.64 -7.93
C LEU A 101 4.22 -2.87 -7.72
N PRO A 102 3.73 -4.12 -7.78
CA PRO A 102 4.58 -5.30 -7.60
C PRO A 102 5.63 -5.47 -8.70
N VAL A 103 5.52 -4.75 -9.82
CA VAL A 103 6.53 -4.67 -10.88
C VAL A 103 7.45 -3.48 -10.66
N VAL A 104 6.87 -2.31 -10.40
CA VAL A 104 7.59 -1.05 -10.28
C VAL A 104 8.57 -1.08 -9.09
N ILE A 105 8.13 -1.60 -7.94
CA ILE A 105 8.95 -1.61 -6.72
C ILE A 105 10.23 -2.44 -6.87
N PRO A 106 10.18 -3.71 -7.33
CA PRO A 106 11.42 -4.45 -7.56
C PRO A 106 12.29 -3.85 -8.66
N VAL A 107 11.73 -3.24 -9.70
CA VAL A 107 12.49 -2.51 -10.73
C VAL A 107 13.28 -1.35 -10.10
N PHE A 108 12.61 -0.46 -9.38
CA PHE A 108 13.29 0.65 -8.71
C PHE A 108 14.22 0.17 -7.59
N ALA A 109 13.88 -0.92 -6.89
CA ALA A 109 14.76 -1.53 -5.91
C ALA A 109 16.07 -2.00 -6.55
N ASN A 110 15.98 -2.71 -7.68
CA ASN A 110 17.13 -3.26 -8.37
C ASN A 110 17.96 -2.17 -9.08
N LEU A 111 17.34 -1.08 -9.56
CA LEU A 111 18.04 0.05 -10.19
C LEU A 111 18.75 0.95 -9.18
N LEU A 112 18.05 1.34 -8.10
CA LEU A 112 18.55 2.35 -7.16
C LEU A 112 19.39 1.75 -6.03
N TYR A 113 19.17 0.48 -5.67
CA TYR A 113 19.81 -0.16 -4.50
C TYR A 113 20.63 -1.40 -4.87
N SER A 114 20.94 -1.56 -6.15
CA SER A 114 21.73 -2.65 -6.73
C SER A 114 23.07 -2.89 -6.02
N GLN A 115 23.68 -1.82 -5.49
CA GLN A 115 25.02 -1.85 -4.91
C GLN A 115 25.05 -2.33 -3.44
N ARG A 116 23.90 -2.28 -2.72
CA ARG A 116 23.83 -2.61 -1.28
C ARG A 116 22.97 -3.82 -0.96
N ASP A 117 21.85 -4.00 -1.67
CA ASP A 117 20.86 -5.05 -1.36
C ASP A 117 21.09 -6.36 -2.16
N GLY A 118 22.13 -6.40 -3.00
CA GLY A 118 22.39 -7.45 -3.97
C GLY A 118 21.68 -7.19 -5.30
N LYS A 119 22.31 -7.57 -6.41
CA LYS A 119 21.72 -7.48 -7.75
C LYS A 119 20.89 -8.73 -8.02
N LEU A 120 19.68 -8.58 -8.55
CA LEU A 120 19.07 -9.68 -9.30
C LEU A 120 19.42 -9.48 -10.77
N ALA A 121 19.99 -10.51 -11.40
CA ALA A 121 20.18 -10.53 -12.84
C ALA A 121 18.84 -10.27 -13.54
N TRP A 122 18.79 -9.28 -14.43
CA TRP A 122 17.58 -8.90 -15.16
C TRP A 122 16.94 -10.07 -15.91
N GLY A 123 17.75 -11.04 -16.36
CA GLY A 123 17.25 -12.28 -16.97
C GLY A 123 16.41 -13.17 -16.06
N LYS A 124 16.53 -13.05 -14.72
CA LYS A 124 15.70 -13.78 -13.73
C LYS A 124 14.51 -12.96 -13.24
N LEU A 125 14.64 -11.63 -13.24
CA LEU A 125 13.58 -10.71 -12.82
C LEU A 125 12.55 -10.49 -13.94
N ALA A 126 13.00 -10.27 -15.18
CA ALA A 126 12.15 -9.92 -16.30
C ALA A 126 11.02 -10.94 -16.57
N PRO A 127 11.23 -12.26 -16.53
CA PRO A 127 10.13 -13.22 -16.72
C PRO A 127 9.05 -13.11 -15.65
N ALA A 128 9.45 -12.92 -14.37
CA ALA A 128 8.50 -12.74 -13.28
C ALA A 128 7.69 -11.44 -13.42
N LEU A 129 8.36 -10.35 -13.82
CA LEU A 129 7.72 -9.05 -14.04
C LEU A 129 6.76 -9.07 -15.23
N ILE A 130 7.14 -9.73 -16.31
CA ILE A 130 6.29 -9.90 -17.50
C ILE A 130 5.06 -10.73 -17.13
N CYS A 131 5.22 -11.85 -16.42
CA CYS A 131 4.08 -12.65 -15.95
C CYS A 131 3.15 -11.86 -15.03
N ILE A 132 3.69 -11.08 -14.08
CA ILE A 132 2.89 -10.22 -13.20
C ILE A 132 2.16 -9.14 -14.02
N GLY A 133 2.88 -8.48 -14.94
CA GLY A 133 2.31 -7.45 -15.81
C GLY A 133 1.18 -7.97 -16.71
N ILE A 134 1.37 -9.14 -17.32
CA ILE A 134 0.33 -9.79 -18.14
C ILE A 134 -0.84 -10.24 -17.26
N GLY A 135 -0.57 -10.84 -16.10
CA GLY A 135 -1.62 -11.25 -15.16
C GLY A 135 -2.49 -10.08 -14.71
N LEU A 136 -1.87 -8.94 -14.39
CA LEU A 136 -2.58 -7.70 -14.08
C LEU A 136 -3.36 -7.18 -15.29
N ALA A 137 -2.75 -7.13 -16.47
CA ALA A 137 -3.44 -6.67 -17.68
C ALA A 137 -4.69 -7.50 -17.99
N SER A 138 -4.61 -8.83 -17.88
CA SER A 138 -5.74 -9.73 -18.09
C SER A 138 -6.89 -9.51 -17.10
N VAL A 139 -6.58 -9.29 -15.81
CA VAL A 139 -7.60 -8.97 -14.79
C VAL A 139 -8.26 -7.62 -15.09
N ASN A 140 -7.51 -6.63 -15.57
CA ASN A 140 -8.01 -5.27 -15.79
C ASN A 140 -8.74 -5.09 -17.14
N ILE A 141 -8.36 -5.81 -18.20
CA ILE A 141 -9.06 -5.76 -19.51
C ILE A 141 -10.49 -6.30 -19.38
N ALA A 142 -10.72 -7.28 -18.50
CA ALA A 142 -12.07 -7.79 -18.21
C ALA A 142 -13.01 -6.71 -17.65
N GLU A 143 -12.49 -5.73 -16.92
CA GLU A 143 -13.26 -4.62 -16.34
C GLU A 143 -13.50 -3.47 -17.34
N LEU A 144 -12.56 -3.23 -18.26
CA LEU A 144 -12.62 -2.16 -19.27
C LEU A 144 -13.71 -2.32 -20.33
N ASN A 145 -14.33 -3.51 -20.46
CA ASN A 145 -15.45 -3.74 -21.39
C ASN A 145 -16.75 -3.02 -20.98
N HIS A 146 -16.81 -2.38 -19.81
CA HIS A 146 -17.88 -1.47 -19.42
C HIS A 146 -17.46 -0.04 -19.78
N GLY A 147 -17.88 0.44 -20.96
CA GLY A 147 -17.42 1.71 -21.54
C GLY A 147 -17.53 2.93 -20.61
N LEU A 148 -16.57 3.85 -20.74
CA LEU A 148 -16.56 5.13 -20.02
C LEU A 148 -17.47 6.15 -20.75
N PRO A 149 -18.54 6.66 -20.11
CA PRO A 149 -19.31 7.77 -20.66
C PRO A 149 -18.50 9.08 -20.57
N ASP A 150 -18.59 9.93 -21.60
CA ASP A 150 -17.95 11.25 -21.73
C ASP A 150 -16.41 11.28 -21.68
N PHE A 151 -15.79 10.93 -22.81
CA PHE A 151 -14.33 10.88 -22.97
C PHE A 151 -13.74 12.27 -23.31
N ASP A 152 -13.16 12.94 -22.30
CA ASP A 152 -12.32 14.14 -22.48
C ASP A 152 -10.83 13.78 -22.34
N TRP A 153 -10.07 13.99 -23.42
CA TRP A 153 -8.64 13.71 -23.49
C TRP A 153 -7.81 14.44 -22.43
N ALA A 154 -8.11 15.70 -22.11
CA ALA A 154 -7.32 16.48 -21.15
C ALA A 154 -7.58 15.98 -19.71
N ARG A 155 -8.84 15.68 -19.39
CA ARG A 155 -9.22 15.08 -18.10
C ARG A 155 -8.62 13.68 -17.97
N TYR A 156 -8.71 12.87 -19.01
CA TYR A 156 -8.20 11.50 -19.02
C TYR A 156 -6.67 11.44 -18.86
N THR A 157 -5.93 12.22 -19.66
CA THR A 157 -4.46 12.27 -19.57
C THR A 157 -3.97 12.78 -18.22
N SER A 158 -4.59 13.84 -17.69
CA SER A 158 -4.23 14.34 -16.36
C SER A 158 -4.51 13.33 -15.24
N GLY A 159 -5.57 12.52 -15.35
CA GLY A 159 -5.81 11.42 -14.43
C GLY A 159 -4.76 10.30 -14.51
N ILE A 160 -4.27 9.98 -15.72
CA ILE A 160 -3.14 9.03 -15.89
C ILE A 160 -1.88 9.56 -15.20
N VAL A 161 -1.54 10.84 -15.41
CA VAL A 161 -0.37 11.45 -14.75
C VAL A 161 -0.51 11.36 -13.23
N LEU A 162 -1.69 11.65 -12.69
CA LEU A 162 -1.94 11.54 -11.24
C LEU A 162 -1.80 10.10 -10.73
N ALA A 163 -2.29 9.10 -11.48
CA ALA A 163 -2.11 7.69 -11.13
C ALA A 163 -0.63 7.28 -11.13
N LEU A 164 0.16 7.75 -12.10
CA LEU A 164 1.61 7.52 -12.15
C LEU A 164 2.34 8.18 -10.98
N VAL A 165 1.99 9.43 -10.64
CA VAL A 165 2.53 10.12 -9.46
C VAL A 165 2.21 9.34 -8.19
N SER A 166 1.00 8.79 -8.08
CA SER A 166 0.59 7.93 -6.96
C SER A 166 1.48 6.67 -6.86
N VAL A 167 1.71 5.98 -7.99
CA VAL A 167 2.63 4.82 -8.04
C VAL A 167 4.04 5.19 -7.58
N VAL A 168 4.58 6.32 -8.06
CA VAL A 168 5.91 6.79 -7.67
C VAL A 168 5.99 7.13 -6.18
N CYS A 169 4.97 7.81 -5.64
CA CYS A 169 4.91 8.17 -4.22
C CYS A 169 4.91 6.92 -3.34
N TRP A 170 4.11 5.91 -3.69
CA TRP A 170 4.03 4.67 -2.94
C TRP A 170 5.32 3.86 -3.06
N ALA A 171 5.88 3.73 -4.27
CA ALA A 171 7.14 3.03 -4.48
C ALA A 171 8.28 3.69 -3.69
N TRP A 172 8.35 5.02 -3.70
CA TRP A 172 9.29 5.78 -2.88
C TRP A 172 9.10 5.46 -1.39
N TYR A 173 7.87 5.54 -0.89
CA TYR A 173 7.55 5.24 0.51
C TYR A 173 8.02 3.84 0.89
N ALA A 174 7.67 2.82 0.12
CA ALA A 174 8.03 1.44 0.42
C ALA A 174 9.56 1.23 0.45
N LEU A 175 10.28 1.77 -0.55
CA LEU A 175 11.74 1.65 -0.65
C LEU A 175 12.45 2.41 0.47
N ARG A 176 12.00 3.63 0.79
CA ARG A 176 12.61 4.46 1.84
C ARG A 176 12.28 3.93 3.24
N ASN A 177 11.06 3.44 3.47
CA ASN A 177 10.64 2.81 4.72
C ASN A 177 11.45 1.53 4.99
N ALA A 178 11.58 0.66 3.99
CA ALA A 178 12.38 -0.55 4.08
C ALA A 178 13.86 -0.24 4.35
N ARG A 179 14.41 0.83 3.74
CA ARG A 179 15.78 1.27 4.00
C ARG A 179 15.98 1.73 5.44
N TRP A 180 15.11 2.62 5.94
CA TRP A 180 15.26 3.14 7.30
C TRP A 180 15.25 2.01 8.34
N LEU A 181 14.38 1.00 8.14
CA LEU A 181 14.30 -0.19 9.00
C LEU A 181 15.55 -1.08 8.95
N ARG A 182 16.29 -1.08 7.83
CA ARG A 182 17.53 -1.82 7.67
C ARG A 182 18.76 -1.06 8.18
N GLU A 183 18.77 0.26 8.02
CA GLU A 183 19.82 1.12 8.57
C GLU A 183 19.73 1.25 10.10
N ASN A 184 18.57 0.92 10.69
CA ASN A 184 18.34 0.97 12.13
C ASN A 184 17.81 -0.38 12.67
N PRO A 185 18.61 -1.47 12.59
CA PRO A 185 18.16 -2.80 13.04
C PRO A 185 17.89 -2.85 14.55
N ASP A 186 18.53 -1.97 15.32
CA ASP A 186 18.38 -1.85 16.78
C ASP A 186 17.01 -1.25 17.18
N LYS A 187 16.34 -0.57 16.23
CA LYS A 187 15.05 0.08 16.48
C LYS A 187 13.92 -0.91 16.18
N HIS A 188 13.06 -1.10 17.17
CA HIS A 188 11.96 -2.05 17.07
C HIS A 188 10.90 -1.60 16.02
N PRO A 189 10.52 -2.45 15.04
CA PRO A 189 9.56 -2.11 13.97
C PRO A 189 8.23 -1.52 14.44
N MET A 190 7.73 -2.03 15.57
CA MET A 190 6.53 -1.50 16.23
C MET A 190 6.64 -0.01 16.55
N MET A 191 7.77 0.43 17.08
CA MET A 191 7.96 1.83 17.49
C MET A 191 7.94 2.76 16.28
N TRP A 192 8.51 2.29 15.17
CA TRP A 192 8.52 3.02 13.91
C TRP A 192 7.12 3.16 13.31
N ALA A 193 6.34 2.08 13.31
CA ALA A 193 4.94 2.11 12.90
C ALA A 193 4.10 3.06 13.79
N THR A 194 4.31 3.02 15.12
CA THR A 194 3.66 3.93 16.06
C THR A 194 4.06 5.39 15.81
N ALA A 195 5.34 5.68 15.52
CA ALA A 195 5.80 7.02 15.20
C ALA A 195 5.14 7.56 13.91
N GLN A 196 5.06 6.75 12.86
CA GLN A 196 4.34 7.11 11.63
C GLN A 196 2.85 7.35 11.90
N ALA A 197 2.20 6.50 12.71
CA ALA A 197 0.81 6.67 13.09
C ALA A 197 0.55 7.96 13.88
N LEU A 198 1.42 8.31 14.84
CA LEU A 198 1.34 9.55 15.60
C LEU A 198 1.44 10.79 14.71
N VAL A 199 2.36 10.78 13.74
CA VAL A 199 2.53 11.88 12.79
C VAL A 199 1.36 11.94 11.80
N THR A 200 0.72 10.80 11.53
CA THR A 200 -0.47 10.75 10.67
C THR A 200 -1.69 11.38 11.36
N LEU A 201 -1.80 11.28 12.69
CA LEU A 201 -2.96 11.77 13.45
C LEU A 201 -3.35 13.24 13.17
N PRO A 202 -2.45 14.24 13.26
CA PRO A 202 -2.83 15.62 12.96
C PRO A 202 -3.22 15.81 11.50
N VAL A 203 -2.53 15.12 10.58
CA VAL A 203 -2.80 15.20 9.14
C VAL A 203 -4.16 14.61 8.80
N SER A 204 -4.49 13.44 9.37
CA SER A 204 -5.77 12.77 9.15
C SER A 204 -6.91 13.53 9.82
N LEU A 205 -6.70 14.14 10.98
CA LEU A 205 -7.69 15.00 11.63
C LEU A 205 -8.04 16.22 10.76
N ILE A 206 -7.03 16.94 10.26
CA ILE A 206 -7.24 18.07 9.35
C ILE A 206 -7.95 17.60 8.07
N GLY A 207 -7.48 16.50 7.47
CA GLY A 207 -8.09 15.92 6.28
C GLY A 207 -9.54 15.50 6.50
N TYR A 208 -9.87 14.95 7.67
CA TYR A 208 -11.22 14.58 8.05
C TYR A 208 -12.13 15.81 8.18
N LEU A 209 -11.67 16.86 8.86
CA LEU A 209 -12.41 18.12 9.00
C LEU A 209 -12.66 18.79 7.64
N VAL A 210 -11.65 18.82 6.77
CA VAL A 210 -11.80 19.34 5.39
C VAL A 210 -12.78 18.51 4.59
N ALA A 211 -12.72 17.17 4.70
CA ALA A 211 -13.69 16.29 4.06
C ALA A 211 -15.11 16.55 4.54
N CYS A 212 -15.32 16.67 5.86
CA CYS A 212 -16.62 17.02 6.43
C CYS A 212 -17.12 18.38 5.94
N TYR A 213 -16.27 19.40 5.92
CA TYR A 213 -16.64 20.73 5.42
C TYR A 213 -17.05 20.67 3.94
N TRP A 214 -16.26 20.00 3.10
CA TRP A 214 -16.56 19.83 1.68
C TRP A 214 -17.87 19.06 1.46
N LEU A 215 -18.10 17.99 2.22
CA LEU A 215 -19.34 17.19 2.17
C LEU A 215 -20.55 18.02 2.59
N ASN A 216 -20.43 18.87 3.61
CA ASN A 216 -21.50 19.76 4.02
C ASN A 216 -21.88 20.74 2.90
N THR A 217 -20.91 21.20 2.11
CA THR A 217 -21.17 22.12 0.98
C THR A 217 -21.78 21.43 -0.24
N GLN A 218 -21.40 20.19 -0.55
CA GLN A 218 -21.83 19.48 -1.76
C GLN A 218 -23.08 18.62 -1.54
N THR A 219 -23.23 18.05 -0.36
CA THR A 219 -24.30 17.12 0.01
C THR A 219 -24.75 17.43 1.45
N PRO A 220 -25.52 18.50 1.68
CA PRO A 220 -25.93 18.92 3.01
C PRO A 220 -26.80 17.88 3.74
N ASP A 221 -27.47 16.99 3.01
CA ASP A 221 -28.28 15.90 3.58
C ASP A 221 -27.44 14.72 4.12
N PHE A 222 -26.12 14.70 3.90
CA PHE A 222 -25.26 13.65 4.44
C PHE A 222 -25.05 13.88 5.95
N SER A 223 -25.41 12.90 6.78
CA SER A 223 -25.36 13.02 8.25
C SER A 223 -23.92 13.01 8.79
N LEU A 224 -23.27 14.16 8.75
CA LEU A 224 -21.92 14.38 9.30
C LEU A 224 -21.93 14.39 10.85
N PRO A 225 -20.81 14.04 11.51
CA PRO A 225 -19.50 13.69 10.93
C PRO A 225 -19.32 12.20 10.64
N PHE A 226 -20.20 11.33 11.12
CA PHE A 226 -20.02 9.87 11.08
C PHE A 226 -20.88 9.14 10.03
N GLY A 227 -21.60 9.89 9.19
CA GLY A 227 -22.45 9.36 8.13
C GLY A 227 -23.76 8.74 8.62
N PRO A 228 -24.52 8.09 7.72
CA PRO A 228 -25.86 7.56 7.99
C PRO A 228 -25.89 6.34 8.90
N ARG A 229 -24.76 5.65 9.03
CA ARG A 229 -24.59 4.41 9.82
C ARG A 229 -23.36 4.51 10.74
N PRO A 230 -23.39 5.40 11.76
CA PRO A 230 -22.21 5.76 12.53
C PRO A 230 -21.55 4.58 13.24
N LEU A 231 -22.34 3.66 13.82
CA LEU A 231 -21.80 2.51 14.54
C LEU A 231 -21.06 1.53 13.60
N VAL A 232 -21.62 1.26 12.42
CA VAL A 232 -21.00 0.39 11.41
C VAL A 232 -19.72 1.04 10.89
N PHE A 233 -19.77 2.34 10.58
CA PHE A 233 -18.61 3.08 10.09
C PHE A 233 -17.47 3.11 11.12
N ILE A 234 -17.74 3.50 12.37
CA ILE A 234 -16.72 3.60 13.41
C ILE A 234 -16.09 2.24 13.70
N SER A 235 -16.90 1.19 13.90
CA SER A 235 -16.41 -0.16 14.18
C SER A 235 -15.56 -0.71 13.02
N LEU A 236 -16.01 -0.49 11.78
CA LEU A 236 -15.27 -0.89 10.58
C LEU A 236 -13.96 -0.12 10.43
N MET A 237 -13.96 1.21 10.63
CA MET A 237 -12.74 2.02 10.56
C MET A 237 -11.74 1.62 11.63
N ILE A 238 -12.18 1.31 12.84
CA ILE A 238 -11.32 0.77 13.91
C ILE A 238 -10.75 -0.59 13.51
N ALA A 239 -11.59 -1.51 13.02
CA ALA A 239 -11.14 -2.84 12.60
C ALA A 239 -10.10 -2.77 11.47
N ILE A 240 -10.34 -1.96 10.44
CA ILE A 240 -9.42 -1.76 9.32
C ILE A 240 -8.16 -1.00 9.78
N ALA A 241 -8.27 -0.04 10.70
CA ALA A 241 -7.11 0.65 11.26
C ALA A 241 -6.20 -0.32 12.02
N VAL A 242 -6.76 -1.19 12.86
CA VAL A 242 -6.00 -2.21 13.61
C VAL A 242 -5.43 -3.26 12.68
N LEU A 243 -6.26 -3.91 11.87
CA LEU A 243 -5.86 -5.06 11.07
C LEU A 243 -4.98 -4.63 9.89
N CYS A 244 -5.47 -3.75 9.03
CA CYS A 244 -4.74 -3.34 7.82
C CYS A 244 -3.57 -2.43 8.16
N SER A 245 -3.79 -1.40 8.99
CA SER A 245 -2.84 -0.30 9.09
C SER A 245 -1.81 -0.50 10.20
N TRP A 246 -2.19 -1.13 11.31
CA TRP A 246 -1.24 -1.45 12.38
C TRP A 246 -0.64 -2.84 12.20
N VAL A 247 -1.44 -3.92 12.31
CA VAL A 247 -0.96 -5.30 12.20
C VAL A 247 -0.33 -5.57 10.84
N GLY A 248 -0.98 -5.14 9.75
CA GLY A 248 -0.43 -5.26 8.40
C GLY A 248 0.93 -4.55 8.24
N ALA A 249 1.06 -3.32 8.73
CA ALA A 249 2.33 -2.58 8.69
C ALA A 249 3.41 -3.24 9.57
N LEU A 250 3.05 -3.83 10.71
CA LEU A 250 3.99 -4.57 11.55
C LEU A 250 4.53 -5.81 10.84
N CYS A 251 3.64 -6.63 10.29
CA CYS A 251 4.01 -7.80 9.51
C CYS A 251 4.90 -7.39 8.32
N TRP A 252 4.54 -6.31 7.61
CA TRP A 252 5.33 -5.79 6.50
C TRP A 252 6.71 -5.29 6.92
N ASN A 253 6.80 -4.57 8.04
CA ASN A 253 8.08 -4.06 8.55
C ASN A 253 8.98 -5.20 9.00
N VAL A 254 8.43 -6.24 9.65
CA VAL A 254 9.18 -7.45 10.01
C VAL A 254 9.64 -8.21 8.76
N ALA A 255 8.80 -8.31 7.73
CA ALA A 255 9.19 -8.88 6.44
C ALA A 255 10.32 -8.06 5.78
N SER A 256 10.23 -6.73 5.84
CA SER A 256 11.21 -5.78 5.26
C SER A 256 12.60 -5.86 5.89
N GLN A 257 12.67 -6.22 7.17
CA GLN A 257 13.94 -6.49 7.87
C GLN A 257 14.53 -7.86 7.52
N ARG A 258 13.67 -8.84 7.21
CA ARG A 258 14.08 -10.24 6.99
C ARG A 258 14.29 -10.61 5.52
N LEU A 259 13.85 -9.77 4.59
CA LEU A 259 13.92 -10.02 3.15
C LEU A 259 14.56 -8.83 2.41
N PRO A 260 15.37 -9.10 1.38
CA PRO A 260 15.82 -8.07 0.45
C PRO A 260 14.64 -7.40 -0.25
N THR A 261 14.76 -6.09 -0.52
CA THR A 261 13.70 -5.28 -1.15
C THR A 261 13.24 -5.83 -2.49
N VAL A 262 14.18 -6.46 -3.22
CA VAL A 262 13.93 -7.03 -4.55
C VAL A 262 12.99 -8.25 -4.48
N ILE A 263 13.03 -9.03 -3.40
CA ILE A 263 12.09 -10.14 -3.16
C ILE A 263 10.80 -9.62 -2.53
N LEU A 264 10.90 -8.59 -1.69
CA LEU A 264 9.76 -8.03 -0.98
C LEU A 264 8.74 -7.38 -1.94
N GLY A 265 9.21 -6.68 -2.99
CA GLY A 265 8.34 -6.01 -3.97
C GLY A 265 7.30 -6.92 -4.62
N PRO A 266 7.70 -8.07 -5.22
CA PRO A 266 6.76 -9.04 -5.79
C PRO A 266 5.77 -9.62 -4.78
N LEU A 267 6.10 -9.67 -3.48
CA LEU A 267 5.20 -10.21 -2.46
C LEU A 267 3.99 -9.31 -2.17
N ILE A 268 3.99 -8.06 -2.65
CA ILE A 268 2.81 -7.17 -2.59
C ILE A 268 1.64 -7.75 -3.37
N VAL A 269 1.89 -8.62 -4.35
CA VAL A 269 0.84 -9.36 -5.07
C VAL A 269 -0.10 -10.09 -4.11
N PHE A 270 0.35 -10.50 -2.92
CA PHE A 270 -0.52 -11.12 -1.92
C PHE A 270 -1.68 -10.22 -1.46
N GLU A 271 -1.48 -8.90 -1.42
CA GLU A 271 -2.56 -7.95 -1.15
C GLU A 271 -3.62 -8.01 -2.25
N THR A 272 -3.21 -7.99 -3.51
CA THR A 272 -4.11 -8.08 -4.66
C THR A 272 -4.87 -9.41 -4.66
N LEU A 273 -4.17 -10.53 -4.42
CA LEU A 273 -4.78 -11.85 -4.35
C LEU A 273 -5.79 -11.95 -3.20
N ALA A 274 -5.47 -11.42 -2.03
CA ALA A 274 -6.36 -11.37 -0.88
C ALA A 274 -7.59 -10.49 -1.15
N GLY A 275 -7.40 -9.31 -1.74
CA GLY A 275 -8.48 -8.40 -2.12
C GLY A 275 -9.46 -9.03 -3.11
N LEU A 276 -8.94 -9.70 -4.15
CA LEU A 276 -9.75 -10.47 -5.10
C LEU A 276 -10.52 -11.58 -4.39
N LEU A 277 -9.84 -12.39 -3.57
CA LEU A 277 -10.45 -13.47 -2.80
C LEU A 277 -11.62 -12.96 -1.95
N TYR A 278 -11.40 -11.92 -1.14
CA TYR A 278 -12.45 -11.37 -0.27
C TYR A 278 -13.61 -10.77 -1.06
N THR A 279 -13.34 -10.11 -2.18
CA THR A 279 -14.37 -9.55 -3.04
C THR A 279 -15.28 -10.63 -3.63
N PHE A 280 -14.71 -11.71 -4.18
CA PHE A 280 -15.49 -12.82 -4.74
C PHE A 280 -16.25 -13.62 -3.68
N LEU A 281 -15.64 -13.81 -2.50
CA LEU A 281 -16.27 -14.50 -1.39
C LEU A 281 -17.48 -13.72 -0.86
N LEU A 282 -17.38 -12.39 -0.77
CA LEU A 282 -18.49 -11.51 -0.40
C LEU A 282 -19.58 -11.46 -1.48
N ARG A 283 -19.20 -11.43 -2.75
CA ARG A 283 -20.16 -11.45 -3.87
C ARG A 283 -20.81 -12.82 -4.07
N GLN A 284 -20.33 -13.87 -3.42
CA GLN A 284 -20.73 -15.26 -3.62
C GLN A 284 -20.72 -15.69 -5.10
N GLN A 285 -19.75 -15.17 -5.85
CA GLN A 285 -19.62 -15.39 -7.30
C GLN A 285 -18.25 -16.00 -7.60
N MET A 286 -18.23 -16.93 -8.56
CA MET A 286 -16.98 -17.45 -9.07
C MET A 286 -16.28 -16.41 -9.94
N PRO A 287 -14.95 -16.23 -9.79
CA PRO A 287 -14.19 -15.35 -10.67
C PRO A 287 -14.31 -15.82 -12.12
N PRO A 288 -14.49 -14.88 -13.08
CA PRO A 288 -14.52 -15.25 -14.49
C PRO A 288 -13.17 -15.84 -14.93
N LEU A 289 -13.19 -16.65 -15.99
CA LEU A 289 -12.01 -17.41 -16.47
C LEU A 289 -10.79 -16.51 -16.74
N MET A 290 -11.02 -15.28 -17.23
CA MET A 290 -9.99 -14.27 -17.40
C MET A 290 -9.31 -13.90 -16.06
N THR A 291 -10.09 -13.66 -15.00
CA THR A 291 -9.55 -13.35 -13.67
C THR A 291 -8.81 -14.54 -13.07
N LEU A 292 -9.30 -15.77 -13.26
CA LEU A 292 -8.59 -16.99 -12.84
C LEU A 292 -7.23 -17.13 -13.53
N SER A 293 -7.17 -16.87 -14.85
CA SER A 293 -5.90 -16.90 -15.59
C SER A 293 -4.92 -15.84 -15.09
N GLY A 294 -5.41 -14.64 -14.75
CA GLY A 294 -4.60 -13.58 -14.17
C GLY A 294 -4.08 -13.93 -12.77
N ILE A 295 -4.92 -14.52 -11.92
CA ILE A 295 -4.53 -15.04 -10.60
C ILE A 295 -3.42 -16.10 -10.75
N ALA A 296 -3.57 -17.04 -11.69
CA ALA A 296 -2.55 -18.06 -11.93
C ALA A 296 -1.21 -17.44 -12.36
N LEU A 297 -1.23 -16.47 -13.27
CA LEU A 297 -0.03 -15.75 -13.71
C LEU A 297 0.65 -14.97 -12.59
N LEU A 298 -0.13 -14.31 -11.72
CA LEU A 298 0.36 -13.62 -10.54
C LEU A 298 1.07 -14.59 -9.58
N VAL A 299 0.46 -15.74 -9.30
CA VAL A 299 1.05 -16.77 -8.43
C VAL A 299 2.35 -17.32 -9.04
N ILE A 300 2.35 -17.63 -10.34
CA ILE A 300 3.55 -18.09 -11.05
C ILE A 300 4.67 -17.04 -10.97
N GLY A 301 4.35 -15.77 -11.24
CA GLY A 301 5.31 -14.66 -11.18
C GLY A 301 5.95 -14.52 -9.78
N VAL A 302 5.15 -14.61 -8.71
CA VAL A 302 5.66 -14.60 -7.34
C VAL A 302 6.58 -15.80 -7.07
N VAL A 303 6.19 -17.00 -7.50
CA VAL A 303 7.01 -18.22 -7.30
C VAL A 303 8.36 -18.08 -8.02
N ILE A 304 8.38 -17.56 -9.25
CA ILE A 304 9.62 -17.31 -10.00
C ILE A 304 10.49 -16.28 -9.26
N ALA A 305 9.90 -15.16 -8.81
CA ALA A 305 10.61 -14.11 -8.11
C ALA A 305 11.22 -14.57 -6.78
N VAL A 306 10.49 -15.38 -5.99
CA VAL A 306 10.99 -15.91 -4.71
C VAL A 306 12.07 -16.97 -4.92
N ARG A 307 11.99 -17.77 -6.00
CA ARG A 307 13.01 -18.76 -6.36
C ARG A 307 14.27 -18.13 -6.95
N ALA A 308 14.19 -16.91 -7.49
CA ALA A 308 15.33 -16.17 -7.96
C ALA A 308 16.21 -15.73 -6.77
N LYS A 309 17.27 -16.48 -6.49
CA LYS A 309 18.25 -16.13 -5.45
C LYS A 309 18.94 -14.81 -5.83
N PRO A 310 18.99 -13.82 -4.93
CA PRO A 310 19.79 -12.61 -5.12
C PRO A 310 21.27 -12.99 -5.22
N GLU A 311 22.00 -12.35 -6.14
CA GLU A 311 23.45 -12.42 -6.11
C GLU A 311 23.94 -11.55 -4.94
N LYS A 312 24.68 -12.16 -4.01
CA LYS A 312 25.27 -11.42 -2.88
C LYS A 312 26.16 -10.30 -3.43
N PRO A 313 26.11 -9.09 -2.86
CA PRO A 313 27.09 -8.07 -3.20
C PRO A 313 28.49 -8.64 -2.94
N LEU A 314 29.40 -8.50 -3.91
CA LEU A 314 30.82 -8.77 -3.73
C LEU A 314 31.29 -7.86 -2.60
N THR A 315 31.57 -8.43 -1.44
CA THR A 315 32.30 -7.73 -0.39
C THR A 315 33.70 -7.48 -0.93
N GLU A 316 33.99 -6.25 -1.36
CA GLU A 316 35.39 -5.81 -1.48
C GLU A 316 35.97 -5.89 -0.07
N SER A 317 36.87 -6.86 0.14
CA SER A 317 37.74 -6.87 1.30
C SER A 317 38.51 -5.56 1.26
N VAL A 318 38.25 -4.67 2.22
CA VAL A 318 39.13 -3.54 2.49
C VAL A 318 40.49 -4.16 2.80
N SER A 319 41.41 -4.13 1.84
CA SER A 319 42.81 -4.46 2.11
C SER A 319 43.30 -3.39 3.07
N GLU A 320 43.60 -3.78 4.30
CA GLU A 320 44.40 -2.97 5.20
C GLU A 320 45.72 -2.65 4.48
N SER A 321 45.96 -1.37 4.25
CA SER A 321 47.24 -0.80 3.78
C SER A 321 47.71 0.21 4.79
#